data_AF-A0A167X3M3-F1
#
_entry.id   AF-A0A167X3M3-F1
#
_cell.length_a   1.000
_cell.length_b   1.000
_cell.length_c   1.000
_cell.angle_alpha   90.00
_cell.angle_beta   90.00
_cell.angle_gamma   90.00
#
_symmetry.space_group_name_H-M   'P 1'
#
loop_
_entity.id
_entity.type
_entity.pdbx_description
1 polymer ?
#
loop_
_entity_poly.entity_id
_entity_poly.type
_entity_poly.pdbx_seq_one_letter_code
_entity_poly.pdbx_strand_id
1 'polypeptide(L)'
;MFLTMSSFVIAILFFSNSCLAAGPARVPLGAAINCTIIAESGFTCVPTCHITGNVCVSPAAATFITGCSLTLSADGTYATSPQITGRVYAASYVAPTPAELSAEVSAMHAAYNDAAGRPSPGHLNLASGAIGGLTLAPGLYKWTSGVSIGSSVTISGAATDTWIFQITGGLTIAHASVILTGGASPANIVWVVAGTVTLGTSSVFEGIVLGATSITLQTASSGYRHPALIGYFKFGGLVKLDGSRPSAIGGLTLAPGLYKWTSGVSIGSSVTISGAATDTWIFQVAGTLTIASGKSVILSGGASPANIVWVVSGAVTLGTSSVFEGIVLGATGITLQTASSITGRLFAQTAVALQAATVTSP
;
A
#
# COMPACT_ATOMS: atom_id res chain seq x y z
N MET A 1 -54.19 -26.57 53.18
CA MET A 1 -52.99 -25.79 53.52
C MET A 1 -51.93 -26.12 52.47
N PHE A 2 -51.42 -25.08 51.81
CA PHE A 2 -50.39 -25.04 50.75
C PHE A 2 -50.75 -25.48 49.32
N LEU A 3 -50.99 -24.46 48.48
CA LEU A 3 -50.82 -24.50 47.02
C LEU A 3 -49.31 -24.58 46.71
N THR A 4 -48.91 -25.48 45.81
CA THR A 4 -47.58 -25.45 45.19
C THR A 4 -47.71 -24.93 43.76
N MET A 5 -47.32 -23.67 43.55
CA MET A 5 -47.14 -23.08 42.24
C MET A 5 -45.97 -23.77 41.52
N SER A 6 -46.25 -24.47 40.42
CA SER A 6 -45.19 -24.94 39.52
C SER A 6 -44.81 -23.78 38.59
N SER A 7 -43.63 -23.22 38.83
CA SER A 7 -43.06 -22.10 38.10
C SER A 7 -42.75 -22.49 36.64
N PHE A 8 -43.34 -21.78 35.68
CA PHE A 8 -42.90 -21.80 34.28
C PHE A 8 -41.61 -20.97 34.17
N VAL A 9 -40.47 -21.62 33.96
CA VAL A 9 -39.22 -20.94 33.61
C VAL A 9 -39.25 -20.66 32.10
N ILE A 10 -39.48 -19.40 31.72
CA ILE A 10 -39.23 -18.93 30.36
C ILE A 10 -37.71 -18.76 30.22
N ALA A 11 -37.07 -19.66 29.46
CA ALA A 11 -35.70 -19.45 29.03
C ALA A 11 -35.68 -18.33 27.97
N ILE A 12 -35.35 -17.11 28.39
CA ILE A 12 -35.02 -16.03 27.47
C ILE A 12 -33.67 -16.40 26.83
N LEU A 13 -33.73 -16.93 25.61
CA LEU A 13 -32.59 -17.07 24.73
C LEU A 13 -32.14 -15.65 24.35
N PHE A 14 -31.19 -15.10 25.11
CA PHE A 14 -30.41 -13.95 24.66
C PHE A 14 -29.60 -14.41 23.45
N PHE A 15 -30.13 -14.20 22.25
CA PHE A 15 -29.28 -14.03 21.08
C PHE A 15 -28.45 -12.78 21.35
N SER A 16 -27.26 -12.96 21.92
CA SER A 16 -26.18 -12.02 21.69
C SER A 16 -26.04 -11.94 20.18
N ASN A 17 -26.51 -10.85 19.57
CA ASN A 17 -26.15 -10.45 18.21
C ASN A 17 -24.64 -10.22 18.21
N SER A 18 -23.89 -11.31 18.16
CA SER A 18 -22.55 -11.30 17.61
C SER A 18 -22.74 -10.83 16.18
N CYS A 19 -22.43 -9.57 15.93
CA CYS A 19 -22.23 -9.04 14.59
C CYS A 19 -21.12 -9.88 13.93
N LEU A 20 -21.51 -11.01 13.33
CA LEU A 20 -20.60 -11.80 12.52
C LEU A 20 -20.41 -11.02 11.23
N ALA A 21 -19.19 -10.58 10.96
CA ALA A 21 -18.81 -10.00 9.68
C ALA A 21 -19.20 -10.97 8.56
N ALA A 22 -20.02 -10.53 7.61
CA ALA A 22 -20.40 -11.33 6.46
C ALA A 22 -19.28 -11.32 5.41
N GLY A 23 -19.11 -12.43 4.69
CA GLY A 23 -18.11 -12.58 3.64
C GLY A 23 -16.89 -13.43 4.03
N PRO A 24 -15.89 -13.56 3.14
CA PRO A 24 -14.69 -14.35 3.39
C PRO A 24 -13.77 -13.72 4.44
N ALA A 25 -12.88 -14.49 5.05
CA ALA A 25 -11.86 -13.92 5.94
C ALA A 25 -11.06 -12.80 5.22
N ARG A 26 -10.69 -11.75 5.95
CA ARG A 26 -9.93 -10.61 5.40
C ARG A 26 -8.64 -11.11 4.72
N VAL A 27 -8.24 -10.49 3.62
CA VAL A 27 -6.92 -10.71 3.02
C VAL A 27 -5.86 -10.05 3.92
N PRO A 28 -4.79 -10.75 4.33
CA PRO A 28 -3.68 -10.12 4.99
C PRO A 28 -2.96 -9.23 3.97
N LEU A 29 -3.27 -7.93 4.01
CA LEU A 29 -2.81 -6.94 3.04
C LEU A 29 -1.48 -6.29 3.45
N GLY A 30 -1.06 -6.58 4.67
CA GLY A 30 0.19 -6.11 5.22
C GLY A 30 0.81 -7.20 6.06
N ALA A 31 1.61 -6.73 6.98
CA ALA A 31 2.95 -7.18 7.11
C ALA A 31 3.16 -7.35 8.61
N ALA A 32 3.58 -8.53 9.08
CA ALA A 32 3.57 -8.88 10.50
C ALA A 32 4.43 -7.90 11.35
N ILE A 33 5.42 -7.26 10.72
CA ILE A 33 6.43 -6.41 11.35
C ILE A 33 6.14 -4.92 11.10
N ASN A 34 5.43 -4.56 10.02
CA ASN A 34 5.05 -3.19 9.65
C ASN A 34 6.25 -2.21 9.62
N CYS A 35 7.18 -2.50 8.72
CA CYS A 35 8.44 -1.77 8.58
C CYS A 35 8.25 -0.34 8.03
N THR A 36 8.96 0.63 8.61
CA THR A 36 9.14 1.98 8.04
C THR A 36 10.23 1.97 6.97
N ILE A 37 11.28 1.17 7.18
CA ILE A 37 12.37 1.00 6.23
C ILE A 37 12.48 -0.49 5.88
N ILE A 38 12.51 -0.80 4.58
CA ILE A 38 12.84 -2.13 4.05
C ILE A 38 14.01 -1.98 3.08
N ALA A 39 15.04 -2.80 3.25
CA ALA A 39 16.15 -2.90 2.30
C ALA A 39 16.53 -4.37 2.07
N GLU A 40 16.76 -4.77 0.83
CA GLU A 40 17.08 -6.18 0.51
C GLU A 40 18.56 -6.53 0.65
N SER A 41 19.46 -5.57 0.38
CA SER A 41 20.92 -5.82 0.34
C SER A 41 21.71 -5.13 1.45
N GLY A 42 21.12 -4.18 2.18
CA GLY A 42 21.77 -3.57 3.35
C GLY A 42 21.16 -2.24 3.80
N PHE A 43 21.49 -1.87 5.02
CA PHE A 43 21.09 -0.60 5.62
C PHE A 43 22.30 0.08 6.27
N THR A 44 22.55 1.33 5.93
CA THR A 44 23.65 2.10 6.53
C THR A 44 23.12 3.40 7.11
N CYS A 45 23.55 3.72 8.32
CA CYS A 45 23.38 5.04 8.91
C CYS A 45 24.76 5.60 9.25
N VAL A 46 25.10 6.78 8.74
CA VAL A 46 26.20 7.60 9.27
C VAL A 46 25.61 8.43 10.42
N PRO A 47 26.00 8.19 11.68
CA PRO A 47 25.33 8.78 12.84
C PRO A 47 25.38 10.33 12.89
N THR A 48 24.43 10.98 13.57
CA THR A 48 23.28 10.39 14.29
C THR A 48 22.02 10.45 13.42
N CYS A 49 21.45 9.30 13.06
CA CYS A 49 20.14 9.23 12.41
C CYS A 49 19.01 9.24 13.45
N HIS A 50 17.83 9.69 13.04
CA HIS A 50 16.62 9.66 13.85
C HIS A 50 15.51 8.93 13.09
N ILE A 51 15.21 7.70 13.48
CA ILE A 51 14.24 6.84 12.79
C ILE A 51 13.08 6.52 13.73
N THR A 52 11.84 6.72 13.28
CA THR A 52 10.63 6.31 13.98
C THR A 52 9.93 5.18 13.23
N GLY A 53 9.84 4.03 13.88
CA GLY A 53 9.30 2.78 13.34
C GLY A 53 10.36 1.73 13.02
N ASN A 54 9.92 0.58 12.49
CA ASN A 54 10.76 -0.60 12.37
C ASN A 54 11.66 -0.54 11.13
N VAL A 55 12.89 -1.07 11.26
CA VAL A 55 13.85 -1.22 10.15
C VAL A 55 14.00 -2.70 9.85
N CYS A 56 13.84 -3.07 8.59
CA CYS A 56 13.79 -4.46 8.15
C CYS A 56 14.78 -4.68 7.02
N VAL A 57 15.65 -5.68 7.16
CA VAL A 57 16.63 -6.04 6.14
C VAL A 57 16.51 -7.52 5.81
N SER A 58 16.14 -7.83 4.57
CA SER A 58 15.94 -9.22 4.11
C SER A 58 15.96 -9.28 2.59
N PRO A 59 16.68 -10.23 1.97
CA PRO A 59 17.29 -11.42 2.57
C PRO A 59 18.67 -11.19 3.22
N ALA A 60 19.21 -9.98 3.18
CA ALA A 60 20.50 -9.70 3.80
C ALA A 60 20.50 -9.92 5.33
N ALA A 61 21.65 -10.38 5.84
CA ALA A 61 21.90 -10.59 7.25
C ALA A 61 22.11 -9.27 8.01
N ALA A 62 22.04 -9.33 9.35
CA ALA A 62 22.26 -8.17 10.22
C ALA A 62 23.66 -7.54 10.07
N THR A 63 24.65 -8.29 9.55
CA THR A 63 26.00 -7.79 9.25
C THR A 63 26.01 -6.72 8.16
N PHE A 64 24.97 -6.64 7.33
CA PHE A 64 24.78 -5.59 6.32
C PHE A 64 24.06 -4.35 6.90
N ILE A 65 23.79 -4.34 8.21
CA ILE A 65 23.29 -3.18 8.93
C ILE A 65 24.47 -2.51 9.64
N THR A 66 24.88 -1.34 9.15
CA THR A 66 26.10 -0.67 9.62
C THR A 66 25.83 0.73 10.16
N GLY A 67 26.69 1.17 11.09
CA GLY A 67 26.63 2.49 11.72
C GLY A 67 25.42 2.74 12.64
N CYS A 68 24.65 1.69 12.96
CA CYS A 68 23.45 1.80 13.80
C CYS A 68 23.70 1.50 15.29
N SER A 69 24.88 0.98 15.67
CA SER A 69 25.16 0.55 17.05
C SER A 69 24.09 -0.39 17.61
N LEU A 70 23.83 -1.50 16.90
CA LEU A 70 22.77 -2.44 17.24
C LEU A 70 23.07 -3.20 18.54
N THR A 71 22.05 -3.39 19.36
CA THR A 71 22.04 -4.32 20.50
C THR A 71 20.98 -5.39 20.25
N LEU A 72 21.39 -6.66 20.15
CA LEU A 72 20.47 -7.77 19.91
C LEU A 72 19.60 -8.04 21.15
N SER A 73 18.34 -8.37 20.96
CA SER A 73 17.42 -8.79 22.03
C SER A 73 17.87 -10.11 22.67
N ALA A 74 17.43 -10.35 23.91
CA ALA A 74 17.77 -11.57 24.64
C ALA A 74 17.23 -12.85 23.96
N ASP A 75 16.10 -12.76 23.26
CA ASP A 75 15.52 -13.85 22.48
C ASP A 75 16.11 -13.97 21.06
N GLY A 76 16.98 -13.03 20.66
CA GLY A 76 17.64 -13.01 19.36
C GLY A 76 16.72 -12.71 18.17
N THR A 77 15.47 -12.31 18.40
CA THR A 77 14.47 -12.10 17.33
C THR A 77 14.53 -10.70 16.72
N TYR A 78 15.04 -9.69 17.43
CA TYR A 78 15.18 -8.33 16.93
C TYR A 78 16.41 -7.65 17.55
N ALA A 79 16.75 -6.45 17.07
CA ALA A 79 17.73 -5.59 17.71
C ALA A 79 17.15 -4.19 17.97
N THR A 80 17.80 -3.44 18.85
CA THR A 80 17.49 -2.05 19.17
C THR A 80 18.69 -1.15 18.89
N SER A 81 18.44 0.14 18.70
CA SER A 81 19.46 1.16 18.52
C SER A 81 19.03 2.47 19.18
N PRO A 82 19.93 3.26 19.78
CA PRO A 82 19.62 4.63 20.23
C PRO A 82 19.12 5.56 19.12
N GLN A 83 19.39 5.23 17.85
CA GLN A 83 19.02 6.01 16.67
C GLN A 83 17.63 5.63 16.12
N ILE A 84 17.01 4.57 16.66
CA ILE A 84 15.78 3.96 16.13
C ILE A 84 14.76 3.85 17.26
N THR A 85 13.71 4.66 17.18
CA THR A 85 12.50 4.51 17.99
C THR A 85 11.62 3.44 17.35
N GLY A 86 11.99 2.18 17.57
CA GLY A 86 11.43 1.00 16.93
C GLY A 86 12.33 -0.21 17.11
N ARG A 87 12.07 -1.26 16.34
CA ARG A 87 12.88 -2.48 16.32
C ARG A 87 13.57 -2.66 14.97
N VAL A 88 14.73 -3.29 15.00
CA VAL A 88 15.48 -3.70 13.83
C VAL A 88 15.30 -5.20 13.65
N TYR A 89 15.00 -5.63 12.43
CA TYR A 89 14.81 -7.02 12.07
C TYR A 89 15.70 -7.35 10.88
N ALA A 90 16.39 -8.48 10.94
CA ALA A 90 17.24 -8.96 9.86
C ALA A 90 17.02 -10.45 9.58
N ALA A 91 17.26 -10.90 8.35
CA ALA A 91 17.04 -12.28 7.94
C ALA A 91 17.89 -13.32 8.71
N SER A 92 18.97 -12.88 9.36
CA SER A 92 19.85 -13.74 10.17
C SER A 92 19.42 -13.87 11.64
N TYR A 93 18.31 -13.26 12.05
CA TYR A 93 17.80 -13.35 13.42
C TYR A 93 17.06 -14.66 13.68
N VAL A 94 16.79 -14.93 14.95
CA VAL A 94 16.12 -16.14 15.40
C VAL A 94 14.66 -16.15 14.92
N ALA A 95 14.12 -17.34 14.65
CA ALA A 95 12.71 -17.53 14.30
C ALA A 95 11.79 -16.93 15.39
N PRO A 96 10.65 -16.31 15.01
CA PRO A 96 10.01 -16.34 13.69
C PRO A 96 10.50 -15.28 12.67
N THR A 97 11.45 -14.42 13.05
CA THR A 97 11.82 -13.21 12.29
C THR A 97 12.15 -13.44 10.80
N PRO A 98 12.94 -14.45 10.38
CA PRO A 98 13.24 -14.62 8.96
C PRO A 98 12.01 -14.94 8.10
N ALA A 99 11.05 -15.71 8.65
CA ALA A 99 9.82 -16.05 7.95
C ALA A 99 8.88 -14.84 7.87
N GLU A 100 8.77 -14.07 8.96
CA GLU A 100 8.00 -12.82 8.99
C GLU A 100 8.59 -11.77 8.06
N LEU A 101 9.92 -11.61 8.00
CA LEU A 101 10.59 -10.72 7.05
C LEU A 101 10.43 -11.16 5.60
N SER A 102 10.48 -12.47 5.34
CA SER A 102 10.20 -13.00 4.00
C SER A 102 8.75 -12.70 3.62
N ALA A 103 7.81 -12.80 4.57
CA ALA A 103 6.43 -12.38 4.38
C ALA A 103 6.33 -10.86 4.16
N GLU A 104 7.13 -10.01 4.82
CA GLU A 104 7.12 -8.56 4.56
C GLU A 104 7.56 -8.23 3.15
N VAL A 105 8.73 -8.72 2.73
CA VAL A 105 9.29 -8.43 1.41
C VAL A 105 8.41 -8.99 0.29
N SER A 106 7.68 -10.08 0.56
CA SER A 106 6.76 -10.71 -0.40
C SER A 106 5.28 -10.43 -0.15
N ALA A 107 4.92 -9.51 0.76
CA ALA A 107 3.56 -9.34 1.29
C ALA A 107 2.52 -9.12 0.20
N MET A 108 2.84 -8.35 -0.84
CA MET A 108 1.94 -8.14 -1.99
C MET A 108 1.72 -9.43 -2.79
N HIS A 109 2.76 -10.22 -3.04
CA HIS A 109 2.64 -11.49 -3.77
C HIS A 109 1.90 -12.52 -2.92
N ALA A 110 2.13 -12.53 -1.60
CA ALA A 110 1.38 -13.36 -0.66
C ALA A 110 -0.09 -12.95 -0.59
N ALA A 111 -0.40 -11.65 -0.49
CA ALA A 111 -1.77 -11.13 -0.50
C ALA A 111 -2.48 -11.44 -1.83
N TYR A 112 -1.78 -11.28 -2.96
CA TYR A 112 -2.29 -11.68 -4.27
C TYR A 112 -2.57 -13.19 -4.32
N ASN A 113 -1.63 -14.04 -3.91
CA ASN A 113 -1.77 -15.49 -3.95
C ASN A 113 -2.85 -15.99 -2.98
N ASP A 114 -2.94 -15.42 -1.78
CA ASP A 114 -4.01 -15.70 -0.81
C ASP A 114 -5.38 -15.31 -1.38
N ALA A 115 -5.54 -14.07 -1.85
CA ALA A 115 -6.80 -13.60 -2.42
C ALA A 115 -7.19 -14.37 -3.69
N ALA A 116 -6.25 -14.60 -4.61
CA ALA A 116 -6.47 -15.36 -5.85
C ALA A 116 -6.72 -16.85 -5.59
N GLY A 117 -6.16 -17.38 -4.49
CA GLY A 117 -6.23 -18.78 -4.10
C GLY A 117 -7.44 -19.14 -3.23
N ARG A 118 -8.26 -18.16 -2.78
CA ARG A 118 -9.45 -18.46 -1.97
C ARG A 118 -10.38 -19.45 -2.69
N PRO A 119 -10.71 -20.60 -2.09
CA PRO A 119 -11.57 -21.61 -2.70
C PRO A 119 -13.06 -21.28 -2.53
N SER A 120 -13.92 -22.00 -3.25
CA SER A 120 -15.39 -22.00 -3.07
C SER A 120 -16.07 -20.62 -3.17
N PRO A 121 -16.05 -19.96 -4.34
CA PRO A 121 -16.72 -18.68 -4.51
C PRO A 121 -18.24 -18.82 -4.33
N GLY A 122 -18.86 -17.88 -3.61
CA GLY A 122 -20.31 -17.79 -3.47
C GLY A 122 -21.00 -17.35 -4.77
N HIS A 123 -20.23 -16.74 -5.69
CA HIS A 123 -20.70 -16.31 -7.00
C HIS A 123 -19.66 -16.62 -8.07
N LEU A 124 -20.06 -17.35 -9.11
CA LEU A 124 -19.20 -17.72 -10.24
C LEU A 124 -19.72 -17.10 -11.54
N ASN A 125 -18.85 -16.37 -12.25
CA ASN A 125 -19.12 -15.71 -13.53
C ASN A 125 -20.38 -14.83 -13.52
N LEU A 126 -20.61 -14.12 -12.40
CA LEU A 126 -21.78 -13.26 -12.23
C LEU A 126 -21.90 -12.25 -13.39
N ALA A 127 -23.09 -12.16 -13.97
CA ALA A 127 -23.41 -11.30 -15.12
C ALA A 127 -22.42 -11.43 -16.29
N SER A 128 -21.79 -12.60 -16.45
CA SER A 128 -20.77 -12.86 -17.47
C SER A 128 -19.62 -11.83 -17.47
N GLY A 129 -19.36 -11.20 -16.32
CA GLY A 129 -18.34 -10.16 -16.14
C GLY A 129 -18.83 -8.72 -16.31
N ALA A 130 -20.02 -8.47 -16.86
CA ALA A 130 -20.56 -7.12 -17.02
C ALA A 130 -21.39 -6.74 -15.78
N ILE A 131 -20.74 -6.24 -14.74
CA ILE A 131 -21.35 -6.04 -13.41
C ILE A 131 -21.93 -4.63 -13.17
N GLY A 132 -21.91 -3.77 -14.19
CA GLY A 132 -22.46 -2.42 -14.09
C GLY A 132 -23.96 -2.43 -13.72
N GLY A 133 -24.37 -1.54 -12.83
CA GLY A 133 -25.75 -1.43 -12.32
C GLY A 133 -26.12 -2.42 -11.23
N LEU A 134 -25.25 -3.38 -10.90
CA LEU A 134 -25.52 -4.35 -9.83
C LEU A 134 -25.26 -3.75 -8.44
N THR A 135 -25.91 -4.34 -7.43
CA THR A 135 -25.56 -4.17 -6.02
C THR A 135 -24.98 -5.49 -5.50
N LEU A 136 -23.75 -5.46 -4.99
CA LEU A 136 -22.99 -6.63 -4.57
C LEU A 136 -22.94 -6.69 -3.04
N ALA A 137 -23.51 -7.76 -2.49
CA ALA A 137 -23.47 -8.10 -1.06
C ALA A 137 -22.10 -8.69 -0.66
N PRO A 138 -21.77 -8.79 0.64
CA PRO A 138 -20.52 -9.38 1.10
C PRO A 138 -20.29 -10.79 0.55
N GLY A 139 -19.08 -11.11 0.10
CA GLY A 139 -18.82 -12.42 -0.49
C GLY A 139 -17.52 -12.56 -1.29
N LEU A 140 -17.23 -13.81 -1.63
CA LEU A 140 -16.18 -14.19 -2.58
C LEU A 140 -16.81 -14.39 -3.95
N TYR A 141 -16.37 -13.59 -4.92
CA TYR A 141 -16.81 -13.62 -6.31
C TYR A 141 -15.67 -14.06 -7.21
N LYS A 142 -15.98 -14.86 -8.23
CA LYS A 142 -14.97 -15.35 -9.18
C LYS A 142 -15.43 -15.20 -10.63
N TRP A 143 -14.54 -14.68 -11.47
CA TRP A 143 -14.67 -14.67 -12.92
C TRP A 143 -13.46 -15.36 -13.55
N THR A 144 -13.74 -16.30 -14.45
CA THR A 144 -12.71 -16.92 -15.30
C THR A 144 -12.43 -16.07 -16.56
N SER A 145 -13.25 -15.05 -16.81
CA SER A 145 -13.11 -14.05 -17.87
C SER A 145 -12.71 -12.68 -17.31
N GLY A 146 -12.65 -11.66 -18.17
CA GLY A 146 -12.57 -10.27 -17.73
C GLY A 146 -13.87 -9.77 -17.11
N VAL A 147 -13.77 -8.68 -16.35
CA VAL A 147 -14.88 -7.95 -15.74
C VAL A 147 -14.91 -6.52 -16.28
N SER A 148 -16.11 -6.04 -16.62
CA SER A 148 -16.35 -4.68 -17.08
C SER A 148 -17.42 -3.97 -16.24
N ILE A 149 -17.16 -2.71 -15.92
CA ILE A 149 -18.04 -1.80 -15.21
C ILE A 149 -18.33 -0.63 -16.16
N GLY A 150 -19.35 -0.80 -17.01
CA GLY A 150 -19.79 0.22 -17.98
C GLY A 150 -20.82 1.20 -17.43
N SER A 151 -21.41 0.90 -16.28
CA SER A 151 -22.26 1.76 -15.47
C SER A 151 -21.91 1.51 -14.00
N SER A 152 -22.21 2.46 -13.10
CA SER A 152 -21.79 2.35 -11.71
C SER A 152 -22.27 1.07 -11.05
N VAL A 153 -21.39 0.43 -10.28
CA VAL A 153 -21.68 -0.75 -9.47
C VAL A 153 -21.73 -0.35 -8.00
N THR A 154 -22.67 -0.90 -7.24
CA THR A 154 -22.79 -0.63 -5.81
C THR A 154 -22.26 -1.81 -5.00
N ILE A 155 -21.45 -1.56 -3.99
CA ILE A 155 -21.05 -2.53 -2.97
C ILE A 155 -21.76 -2.14 -1.68
N SER A 156 -22.52 -3.07 -1.10
CA SER A 156 -23.41 -2.77 0.03
C SER A 156 -23.27 -3.80 1.15
N GLY A 157 -22.95 -3.32 2.34
CA GLY A 157 -22.79 -4.13 3.55
C GLY A 157 -22.29 -3.28 4.71
N ALA A 158 -22.11 -3.90 5.87
CA ALA A 158 -21.59 -3.23 7.06
C ALA A 158 -20.09 -2.93 6.97
N ALA A 159 -19.59 -2.07 7.85
CA ALA A 159 -18.17 -1.70 7.93
C ALA A 159 -17.23 -2.87 8.28
N THR A 160 -17.78 -3.94 8.85
CA THR A 160 -17.06 -5.16 9.23
C THR A 160 -17.07 -6.23 8.12
N ASP A 161 -17.97 -6.13 7.16
CA ASP A 161 -18.16 -7.12 6.10
C ASP A 161 -17.00 -7.08 5.09
N THR A 162 -16.83 -8.16 4.33
CA THR A 162 -15.70 -8.34 3.41
C THR A 162 -16.12 -8.78 2.01
N TRP A 163 -15.33 -8.33 1.03
CA TRP A 163 -15.50 -8.64 -0.39
C TRP A 163 -14.17 -9.05 -1.00
N ILE A 164 -14.16 -10.16 -1.73
CA ILE A 164 -13.03 -10.56 -2.57
C ILE A 164 -13.54 -10.83 -3.98
N PHE A 165 -13.03 -10.10 -4.96
CA PHE A 165 -13.34 -10.25 -6.39
C PHE A 165 -12.14 -10.86 -7.12
N GLN A 166 -12.23 -12.15 -7.47
CA GLN A 166 -11.22 -12.88 -8.23
C GLN A 166 -11.48 -12.77 -9.74
N ILE A 167 -10.56 -12.17 -10.49
CA ILE A 167 -10.72 -11.92 -11.93
C ILE A 167 -9.52 -12.51 -12.66
N THR A 168 -9.73 -13.58 -13.44
CA THR A 168 -8.65 -14.19 -14.24
C THR A 168 -8.34 -13.38 -15.51
N GLY A 169 -9.33 -12.67 -16.07
CA GLY A 169 -9.10 -11.73 -17.16
C GLY A 169 -8.67 -10.33 -16.68
N GLY A 170 -8.94 -9.31 -17.49
CA GLY A 170 -8.76 -7.91 -17.10
C GLY A 170 -9.97 -7.31 -16.39
N LEU A 171 -9.77 -6.20 -15.67
CA LEU A 171 -10.82 -5.36 -15.08
C LEU A 171 -10.85 -4.01 -15.79
N THR A 172 -12.00 -3.63 -16.35
CA THR A 172 -12.19 -2.33 -17.01
C THR A 172 -13.33 -1.56 -16.38
N ILE A 173 -13.09 -0.32 -15.95
CA ILE A 173 -14.13 0.62 -15.53
C ILE A 173 -14.20 1.74 -16.56
N ALA A 174 -15.36 1.92 -17.19
CA ALA A 174 -15.55 2.89 -18.27
C ALA A 174 -16.47 4.02 -17.78
N HIS A 175 -15.88 5.14 -17.37
CA HIS A 175 -16.62 6.34 -16.94
C HIS A 175 -17.68 6.05 -15.86
N ALA A 176 -17.37 5.14 -14.95
CA ALA A 176 -18.31 4.61 -13.97
C ALA A 176 -17.72 4.63 -12.55
N SER A 177 -18.58 4.51 -11.54
CA SER A 177 -18.18 4.53 -10.14
C SER A 177 -18.41 3.18 -9.46
N VAL A 178 -17.48 2.78 -8.60
CA VAL A 178 -17.74 1.81 -7.53
C VAL A 178 -18.29 2.60 -6.34
N ILE A 179 -19.56 2.39 -6.01
CA ILE A 179 -20.28 3.14 -4.97
C ILE A 179 -20.36 2.26 -3.72
N LEU A 180 -19.96 2.80 -2.56
CA LEU A 180 -20.10 2.10 -1.29
C LEU A 180 -21.35 2.57 -0.54
N THR A 181 -22.13 1.62 -0.02
CA THR A 181 -23.35 1.89 0.77
C THR A 181 -23.41 0.98 2.00
N GLY A 182 -24.29 1.29 2.96
CA GLY A 182 -24.48 0.45 4.16
C GLY A 182 -23.37 0.54 5.21
N GLY A 183 -22.36 1.37 4.98
CA GLY A 183 -21.17 1.48 5.83
C GLY A 183 -19.99 0.63 5.35
N ALA A 184 -20.09 -0.01 4.18
CA ALA A 184 -19.03 -0.83 3.60
C ALA A 184 -17.69 -0.08 3.59
N SER A 185 -16.67 -0.71 4.18
CA SER A 185 -15.34 -0.12 4.26
C SER A 185 -14.50 -0.50 3.04
N PRO A 186 -13.93 0.47 2.30
CA PRO A 186 -12.98 0.22 1.22
C PRO A 186 -11.82 -0.71 1.63
N ALA A 187 -11.38 -0.65 2.89
CA ALA A 187 -10.29 -1.48 3.40
C ALA A 187 -10.64 -2.99 3.49
N ASN A 188 -11.92 -3.35 3.31
CA ASN A 188 -12.40 -4.73 3.34
C ASN A 188 -12.78 -5.26 1.95
N ILE A 189 -12.54 -4.46 0.90
CA ILE A 189 -12.90 -4.78 -0.47
C ILE A 189 -11.62 -5.03 -1.26
N VAL A 190 -11.41 -6.27 -1.70
CA VAL A 190 -10.20 -6.67 -2.44
C VAL A 190 -10.57 -7.16 -3.83
N TRP A 191 -9.95 -6.55 -4.84
CA TRP A 191 -10.03 -6.93 -6.24
C TRP A 191 -8.70 -7.57 -6.64
N VAL A 192 -8.70 -8.87 -6.92
CA VAL A 192 -7.51 -9.59 -7.38
C VAL A 192 -7.64 -9.91 -8.86
N VAL A 193 -6.78 -9.30 -9.68
CA VAL A 193 -6.91 -9.28 -11.13
C VAL A 193 -5.64 -9.83 -11.77
N ALA A 194 -5.76 -10.96 -12.46
CA ALA A 194 -4.62 -11.59 -13.13
C ALA A 194 -4.24 -10.85 -14.44
N GLY A 195 -5.23 -10.37 -15.18
CA GLY A 195 -5.04 -9.56 -16.37
C GLY A 195 -4.71 -8.09 -16.07
N THR A 196 -4.97 -7.22 -17.04
CA THR A 196 -4.76 -5.78 -16.90
C THR A 196 -5.95 -5.11 -16.20
N VAL A 197 -5.68 -4.09 -15.38
CA VAL A 197 -6.70 -3.22 -14.78
C VAL A 197 -6.68 -1.88 -15.49
N THR A 198 -7.83 -1.40 -15.98
CA THR A 198 -7.97 -0.11 -16.67
C THR A 198 -9.12 0.68 -16.06
N LEU A 199 -8.78 1.84 -15.48
CA LEU A 199 -9.73 2.84 -15.00
C LEU A 199 -9.83 3.96 -16.05
N GLY A 200 -10.97 4.04 -16.74
CA GLY A 200 -11.27 5.07 -17.74
C GLY A 200 -11.40 6.47 -17.15
N THR A 201 -11.45 7.51 -17.98
CA THR A 201 -11.52 8.90 -17.48
C THR A 201 -12.75 9.11 -16.57
N SER A 202 -12.59 9.91 -15.52
CA SER A 202 -13.62 10.19 -14.51
C SER A 202 -14.21 8.96 -13.80
N SER A 203 -13.52 7.81 -13.86
CA SER A 203 -13.96 6.63 -13.10
C SER A 203 -13.62 6.79 -11.62
N VAL A 204 -14.51 6.33 -10.75
CA VAL A 204 -14.28 6.27 -9.31
C VAL A 204 -14.11 4.81 -8.91
N PHE A 205 -12.95 4.49 -8.33
CA PHE A 205 -12.69 3.16 -7.80
C PHE A 205 -12.82 3.17 -6.28
N GLU A 206 -13.30 2.09 -5.69
CA GLU A 206 -13.34 1.91 -4.24
C GLU A 206 -12.89 0.49 -3.89
N GLY A 207 -12.02 0.40 -2.89
CA GLY A 207 -11.37 -0.83 -2.48
C GLY A 207 -9.90 -0.91 -2.86
N ILE A 208 -9.36 -2.12 -2.72
CA ILE A 208 -7.95 -2.46 -2.90
C ILE A 208 -7.82 -3.28 -4.16
N VAL A 209 -6.90 -2.92 -5.05
CA VAL A 209 -6.66 -3.70 -6.27
C VAL A 209 -5.26 -4.30 -6.28
N LEU A 210 -5.22 -5.63 -6.39
CA LEU A 210 -4.04 -6.48 -6.54
C LEU A 210 -3.98 -6.96 -8.00
N GLY A 211 -3.26 -6.24 -8.86
CA GLY A 211 -3.11 -6.57 -10.27
C GLY A 211 -1.81 -7.34 -10.55
N ALA A 212 -1.86 -8.46 -11.27
CA ALA A 212 -0.67 -9.25 -11.62
C ALA A 212 0.04 -8.78 -12.89
N THR A 213 -0.66 -8.13 -13.82
CA THR A 213 -0.08 -7.67 -15.09
C THR A 213 0.26 -6.17 -15.07
N SER A 214 -0.77 -5.32 -15.02
CA SER A 214 -0.63 -3.85 -14.98
C SER A 214 -1.90 -3.19 -14.46
N ILE A 215 -1.77 -1.99 -13.90
CA ILE A 215 -2.89 -1.13 -13.47
C ILE A 215 -2.71 0.23 -14.16
N THR A 216 -3.71 0.65 -14.93
CA THR A 216 -3.71 1.89 -15.71
C THR A 216 -4.84 2.81 -15.23
N LEU A 217 -4.49 4.04 -14.88
CA LEU A 217 -5.43 5.10 -14.53
C LEU A 217 -5.41 6.17 -15.63
N GLN A 218 -6.57 6.51 -16.18
CA GLN A 218 -6.73 7.64 -17.10
C GLN A 218 -7.05 8.94 -16.34
N THR A 219 -6.85 10.09 -16.99
CA THR A 219 -7.00 11.43 -16.40
C THR A 219 -8.29 11.61 -15.59
N ALA A 220 -8.16 12.20 -14.39
CA ALA A 220 -9.25 12.50 -13.45
C ALA A 220 -9.97 11.28 -12.83
N SER A 221 -9.31 10.12 -12.72
CA SER A 221 -9.81 9.02 -11.87
C SER A 221 -9.47 9.27 -10.38
N SER A 222 -10.42 8.98 -9.48
CA SER A 222 -10.31 9.22 -8.02
C SER A 222 -10.69 7.95 -7.23
N GLY A 223 -10.22 7.83 -5.97
CA GLY A 223 -10.70 6.81 -5.01
C GLY A 223 -9.79 5.61 -4.70
N TYR A 224 -8.51 5.62 -5.09
CA TYR A 224 -7.60 4.53 -4.65
C TYR A 224 -7.42 4.61 -3.12
N ARG A 225 -7.97 3.63 -2.38
CA ARG A 225 -7.82 3.57 -0.92
C ARG A 225 -6.78 2.52 -0.58
N HIS A 226 -5.73 2.96 0.09
CA HIS A 226 -4.58 2.13 0.34
C HIS A 226 -4.53 1.61 1.78
N PRO A 227 -4.55 0.28 1.99
CA PRO A 227 -3.94 -0.36 3.15
C PRO A 227 -2.72 -1.20 2.71
N ALA A 228 -1.55 -0.85 3.25
CA ALA A 228 -0.24 -1.53 3.17
C ALA A 228 0.45 -1.68 1.79
N LEU A 229 1.38 -0.77 1.46
CA LEU A 229 2.04 -0.67 0.15
C LEU A 229 3.42 -1.25 0.33
N ILE A 230 3.55 -2.56 0.30
CA ILE A 230 4.85 -3.21 0.52
C ILE A 230 5.18 -3.99 -0.75
N GLY A 231 6.25 -3.56 -1.41
CA GLY A 231 6.42 -3.70 -2.85
C GLY A 231 7.04 -5.02 -3.33
N TYR A 232 6.56 -5.47 -4.49
CA TYR A 232 7.38 -5.96 -5.61
C TYR A 232 6.66 -5.57 -6.90
N PHE A 233 7.02 -4.44 -7.51
CA PHE A 233 6.34 -3.95 -8.72
C PHE A 233 6.95 -4.57 -9.98
N LYS A 234 6.30 -5.60 -10.55
CA LYS A 234 6.50 -5.98 -11.95
C LYS A 234 5.40 -5.33 -12.79
N PHE A 235 5.68 -4.19 -13.40
CA PHE A 235 4.76 -3.60 -14.38
C PHE A 235 5.09 -4.12 -15.78
N GLY A 236 4.28 -5.06 -16.28
CA GLY A 236 4.27 -5.41 -17.69
C GLY A 236 3.70 -4.25 -18.52
N GLY A 237 4.52 -3.72 -19.44
CA GLY A 237 4.12 -3.12 -20.72
C GLY A 237 3.01 -2.05 -20.75
N LEU A 238 3.45 -0.80 -20.98
CA LEU A 238 2.76 0.31 -21.64
C LEU A 238 1.66 1.08 -20.87
N VAL A 239 2.01 2.29 -20.45
CA VAL A 239 1.10 3.40 -20.20
C VAL A 239 1.21 4.37 -21.39
N LYS A 240 0.08 4.89 -21.87
CA LYS A 240 0.07 5.99 -22.84
C LYS A 240 0.72 7.22 -22.23
N LEU A 241 1.77 7.65 -22.91
CA LEU A 241 2.55 8.85 -22.67
C LEU A 241 1.64 10.08 -22.84
N ASP A 242 1.65 11.02 -21.88
CA ASP A 242 1.73 12.41 -22.32
C ASP A 242 3.23 12.73 -22.46
N GLY A 243 3.72 12.68 -23.70
CA GLY A 243 5.13 12.90 -24.03
C GLY A 243 5.60 14.35 -23.82
N SER A 244 5.17 15.04 -22.76
CA SER A 244 5.49 16.44 -22.51
C SER A 244 5.57 16.86 -21.04
N ARG A 245 5.54 15.92 -20.07
CA ARG A 245 5.77 16.32 -18.68
C ARG A 245 7.25 16.65 -18.46
N PRO A 246 7.56 17.82 -17.87
CA PRO A 246 8.95 18.18 -17.61
C PRO A 246 9.56 17.17 -16.61
N SER A 247 10.80 16.78 -16.87
CA SER A 247 11.59 15.98 -15.93
C SER A 247 11.93 16.77 -14.66
N ALA A 248 11.92 18.11 -14.73
CA ALA A 248 12.01 18.99 -13.58
C ALA A 248 10.60 19.37 -13.09
N ILE A 249 10.21 18.90 -11.90
CA ILE A 249 8.87 19.15 -11.33
C ILE A 249 8.85 20.24 -10.25
N GLY A 250 10.01 20.84 -9.97
CA GLY A 250 10.11 21.90 -8.98
C GLY A 250 9.26 23.13 -9.33
N GLY A 251 8.62 23.73 -8.33
CA GLY A 251 7.73 24.87 -8.48
C GLY A 251 6.30 24.51 -8.91
N LEU A 252 6.03 23.25 -9.24
CA LEU A 252 4.68 22.81 -9.59
C LEU A 252 3.81 22.59 -8.35
N THR A 253 2.49 22.69 -8.53
CA THR A 253 1.48 22.16 -7.60
C THR A 253 0.80 20.96 -8.23
N LEU A 254 0.90 19.80 -7.60
CA LEU A 254 0.43 18.52 -8.10
C LEU A 254 -0.87 18.14 -7.37
N ALA A 255 -1.96 18.10 -8.12
CA ALA A 255 -3.28 17.65 -7.68
C ALA A 255 -3.33 16.11 -7.55
N PRO A 256 -4.36 15.53 -6.92
CA PRO A 256 -4.48 14.08 -6.79
C PRO A 256 -4.43 13.36 -8.15
N GLY A 257 -3.75 12.21 -8.22
CA GLY A 257 -3.72 11.39 -9.43
C GLY A 257 -2.46 10.57 -9.65
N LEU A 258 -2.44 9.89 -10.80
CA LEU A 258 -1.32 9.13 -11.32
C LEU A 258 -0.47 10.00 -12.26
N TYR A 259 0.82 10.04 -11.98
CA TYR A 259 1.83 10.72 -12.79
C TYR A 259 2.85 9.71 -13.26
N LYS A 260 3.29 9.84 -14.51
CA LYS A 260 4.27 8.91 -15.09
C LYS A 260 5.33 9.63 -15.90
N TRP A 261 6.57 9.21 -15.69
CA TRP A 261 7.73 9.60 -16.47
C TRP A 261 8.43 8.36 -17.01
N THR A 262 8.85 8.42 -18.27
CA THR A 262 9.72 7.42 -18.91
C THR A 262 11.21 7.69 -18.71
N SER A 263 11.54 8.76 -17.99
CA SER A 263 12.88 9.23 -17.68
C SER A 263 12.96 9.63 -16.21
N GLY A 264 14.16 10.02 -15.76
CA GLY A 264 14.37 10.50 -14.39
C GLY A 264 13.64 11.83 -14.10
N VAL A 265 13.29 12.01 -12.84
CA VAL A 265 12.64 13.21 -12.29
C VAL A 265 13.57 13.93 -11.33
N SER A 266 13.60 15.26 -11.42
CA SER A 266 14.35 16.14 -10.52
C SER A 266 13.45 17.21 -9.89
N ILE A 267 13.68 17.46 -8.60
CA ILE A 267 13.03 18.50 -7.80
C ILE A 267 14.11 19.55 -7.50
N GLY A 268 14.39 20.41 -8.47
CA GLY A 268 15.40 21.49 -8.37
C GLY A 268 14.96 22.68 -7.52
N SER A 269 13.65 22.88 -7.39
CA SER A 269 12.97 23.80 -6.47
C SER A 269 11.84 23.05 -5.76
N SER A 270 11.36 23.56 -4.61
CA SER A 270 10.31 22.87 -3.84
C SER A 270 9.06 22.63 -4.70
N VAL A 271 8.41 21.49 -4.49
CA VAL A 271 7.18 21.08 -5.19
C VAL A 271 6.05 20.97 -4.18
N THR A 272 4.84 21.37 -4.56
CA THR A 272 3.66 21.28 -3.70
C THR A 272 2.77 20.12 -4.14
N ILE A 273 2.31 19.31 -3.19
CA ILE A 273 1.26 18.32 -3.37
C ILE A 273 0.02 18.85 -2.63
N SER A 274 -1.10 18.99 -3.34
CA SER A 274 -2.29 19.68 -2.81
C SER A 274 -3.55 18.87 -3.04
N GLY A 275 -4.26 18.56 -1.95
CA GLY A 275 -5.51 17.82 -1.94
C GLY A 275 -5.94 17.50 -0.51
N ALA A 276 -7.07 16.80 -0.35
CA ALA A 276 -7.59 16.40 0.93
C ALA A 276 -6.79 15.23 1.56
N ALA A 277 -6.99 15.00 2.86
CA ALA A 277 -6.38 13.88 3.59
C ALA A 277 -6.79 12.48 3.07
N THR A 278 -7.85 12.42 2.26
CA THR A 278 -8.36 11.19 1.64
C THR A 278 -7.90 11.01 0.20
N ASP A 279 -7.26 12.02 -0.39
CA ASP A 279 -6.81 11.97 -1.77
C ASP A 279 -5.49 11.19 -1.89
N THR A 280 -5.17 10.70 -3.10
CA THR A 280 -4.01 9.84 -3.37
C THR A 280 -3.19 10.34 -4.55
N TRP A 281 -1.86 10.17 -4.44
CA TRP A 281 -0.89 10.48 -5.46
C TRP A 281 0.02 9.30 -5.73
N ILE A 282 0.19 8.97 -7.01
CA ILE A 282 1.12 7.92 -7.44
C ILE A 282 2.05 8.50 -8.49
N PHE A 283 3.34 8.56 -8.19
CA PHE A 283 4.39 9.05 -9.07
C PHE A 283 5.21 7.86 -9.59
N GLN A 284 5.08 7.53 -10.87
CA GLN A 284 5.84 6.46 -11.52
C GLN A 284 7.02 7.03 -12.32
N VAL A 285 8.24 6.77 -11.89
CA VAL A 285 9.47 7.31 -12.47
C VAL A 285 10.30 6.16 -13.05
N ALA A 286 10.35 6.04 -14.37
CA ALA A 286 11.22 5.09 -15.06
C ALA A 286 12.64 5.65 -15.22
N GLY A 287 13.27 5.99 -14.10
CA GLY A 287 14.59 6.61 -14.02
C GLY A 287 14.94 6.95 -12.58
N THR A 288 15.91 7.84 -12.37
CA THR A 288 16.28 8.34 -11.03
C THR A 288 15.28 9.37 -10.52
N LEU A 289 15.12 9.47 -9.20
CA LEU A 289 14.40 10.56 -8.54
C LEU A 289 15.39 11.34 -7.66
N THR A 290 15.52 12.64 -7.89
CA THR A 290 16.39 13.50 -7.08
C THR A 290 15.65 14.71 -6.54
N ILE A 291 15.89 15.06 -5.28
CA ILE A 291 15.52 16.36 -4.73
C ILE A 291 16.79 17.11 -4.35
N ALA A 292 16.88 18.36 -4.79
CA ALA A 292 18.04 19.20 -4.53
C ALA A 292 18.14 19.59 -3.05
N SER A 293 19.34 19.96 -2.61
CA SER A 293 19.61 20.38 -1.23
C SER A 293 18.70 21.53 -0.79
N GLY A 294 18.18 21.42 0.44
CA GLY A 294 17.31 22.42 1.06
C GLY A 294 15.95 22.62 0.38
N LYS A 295 15.55 21.72 -0.55
CA LYS A 295 14.23 21.76 -1.18
C LYS A 295 13.25 20.83 -0.49
N SER A 296 11.96 21.12 -0.68
CA SER A 296 10.89 20.42 0.02
C SER A 296 9.83 19.88 -0.93
N VAL A 297 9.30 18.70 -0.61
CA VAL A 297 7.94 18.31 -1.00
C VAL A 297 7.00 18.89 0.05
N ILE A 298 6.12 19.81 -0.35
CA ILE A 298 5.24 20.56 0.56
C ILE A 298 3.84 19.98 0.44
N LEU A 299 3.23 19.61 1.57
CA LEU A 299 1.82 19.18 1.59
C LEU A 299 0.90 20.37 1.88
N SER A 300 -0.25 20.41 1.22
CA SER A 300 -1.27 21.44 1.41
C SER A 300 -2.67 20.86 1.22
N GLY A 301 -3.71 21.56 1.69
CA GLY A 301 -5.10 21.11 1.60
C GLY A 301 -5.50 19.96 2.53
N GLY A 302 -4.56 19.50 3.37
CA GLY A 302 -4.74 18.35 4.26
C GLY A 302 -4.16 17.04 3.71
N ALA A 303 -3.46 17.06 2.56
CA ALA A 303 -2.81 15.89 1.99
C ALA A 303 -1.97 15.13 3.03
N SER A 304 -2.13 13.81 3.06
CA SER A 304 -1.42 12.94 4.01
C SER A 304 -0.22 12.27 3.33
N PRO A 305 0.96 12.20 3.97
CA PRO A 305 2.11 11.45 3.45
C PRO A 305 1.79 9.97 3.22
N ALA A 306 0.88 9.38 4.01
CA ALA A 306 0.47 7.99 3.85
C ALA A 306 -0.18 7.67 2.49
N ASN A 307 -0.74 8.69 1.81
CA ASN A 307 -1.42 8.53 0.53
C ASN A 307 -0.57 8.98 -0.67
N ILE A 308 0.71 9.27 -0.44
CA ILE A 308 1.63 9.73 -1.49
C ILE A 308 2.64 8.62 -1.74
N VAL A 309 2.70 8.16 -3.00
CA VAL A 309 3.52 7.03 -3.39
C VAL A 309 4.46 7.41 -4.52
N TRP A 310 5.75 7.14 -4.34
CA TRP A 310 6.80 7.33 -5.33
C TRP A 310 7.36 5.97 -5.75
N VAL A 311 7.07 5.55 -6.98
CA VAL A 311 7.62 4.33 -7.57
C VAL A 311 8.76 4.70 -8.50
N VAL A 312 9.98 4.28 -8.18
CA VAL A 312 11.19 4.72 -8.87
C VAL A 312 12.01 3.51 -9.31
N SER A 313 12.24 3.38 -10.62
CA SER A 313 13.01 2.25 -11.17
C SER A 313 14.53 2.45 -11.04
N GLY A 314 14.99 3.69 -10.93
CA GLY A 314 16.39 4.05 -10.68
C GLY A 314 16.65 4.41 -9.23
N ALA A 315 17.79 5.05 -8.97
CA ALA A 315 18.17 5.46 -7.63
C ALA A 315 17.34 6.67 -7.16
N VAL A 316 17.08 6.73 -5.86
CA VAL A 316 16.44 7.87 -5.19
C VAL A 316 17.47 8.60 -4.34
N THR A 317 17.61 9.91 -4.52
CA THR A 317 18.55 10.73 -3.76
C THR A 317 17.85 11.96 -3.17
N LEU A 318 17.83 12.03 -1.84
CA LEU A 318 17.41 13.21 -1.09
C LEU A 318 18.65 14.04 -0.74
N GLY A 319 18.74 15.23 -1.34
CA GLY A 319 19.84 16.17 -1.13
C GLY A 319 19.94 16.66 0.31
N THR A 320 21.08 17.21 0.70
CA THR A 320 21.33 17.70 2.07
C THR A 320 20.23 18.65 2.54
N SER A 321 19.75 18.49 3.78
CA SER A 321 18.68 19.33 4.36
C SER A 321 17.38 19.38 3.55
N SER A 322 17.14 18.45 2.62
CA SER A 322 15.86 18.36 1.92
C SER A 322 14.77 17.78 2.83
N VAL A 323 13.51 18.10 2.52
CA VAL A 323 12.33 17.59 3.22
C VAL A 323 11.46 16.85 2.21
N PHE A 324 11.13 15.60 2.51
CA PHE A 324 10.41 14.74 1.58
C PHE A 324 9.17 14.13 2.24
N GLU A 325 8.17 13.80 1.43
CA GLU A 325 6.86 13.34 1.90
C GLU A 325 6.41 12.16 1.06
N GLY A 326 6.01 11.08 1.72
CA GLY A 326 5.40 9.91 1.09
C GLY A 326 6.17 8.60 1.22
N ILE A 327 5.57 7.56 0.66
CA ILE A 327 6.12 6.21 0.60
C ILE A 327 6.98 6.08 -0.66
N VAL A 328 8.25 5.76 -0.49
CA VAL A 328 9.20 5.57 -1.59
C VAL A 328 9.40 4.08 -1.83
N LEU A 329 9.19 3.67 -3.08
CA LEU A 329 9.39 2.34 -3.60
C LEU A 329 10.51 2.39 -4.64
N GLY A 330 11.75 2.12 -4.20
CA GLY A 330 12.93 2.10 -5.05
C GLY A 330 13.25 0.69 -5.53
N ALA A 331 13.34 0.49 -6.85
CA ALA A 331 13.89 -0.75 -7.42
C ALA A 331 15.42 -0.84 -7.23
N THR A 332 16.06 0.26 -6.85
CA THR A 332 17.48 0.31 -6.51
C THR A 332 17.69 1.07 -5.20
N GLY A 333 18.86 1.69 -5.02
CA GLY A 333 19.24 2.30 -3.76
C GLY A 333 18.47 3.59 -3.45
N ILE A 334 18.21 3.81 -2.17
CA ILE A 334 17.66 5.07 -1.65
C ILE A 334 18.73 5.71 -0.75
N THR A 335 19.11 6.95 -1.06
CA THR A 335 20.11 7.71 -0.29
C THR A 335 19.50 8.99 0.27
N LEU A 336 19.58 9.15 1.59
CA LEU A 336 19.27 10.39 2.29
C LEU A 336 20.60 11.03 2.73
N GLN A 337 20.94 12.16 2.12
CA GLN A 337 22.15 12.91 2.46
C GLN A 337 22.00 13.68 3.78
N THR A 338 23.10 14.26 4.25
CA THR A 338 23.23 14.93 5.55
C THR A 338 22.01 15.80 5.89
N ALA A 339 21.41 15.51 7.05
CA ALA A 339 20.29 16.27 7.61
C ALA A 339 19.03 16.34 6.72
N SER A 340 18.91 15.50 5.70
CA SER A 340 17.63 15.33 4.99
C SER A 340 16.60 14.62 5.88
N SER A 341 15.33 14.88 5.61
CA SER A 341 14.21 14.33 6.37
C SER A 341 13.12 13.81 5.46
N ILE A 342 12.42 12.77 5.92
CA ILE A 342 11.22 12.25 5.27
C ILE A 342 10.16 11.90 6.31
N THR A 343 8.91 12.30 6.05
CA THR A 343 7.73 11.69 6.68
C THR A 343 7.13 10.70 5.68
N GLY A 344 7.23 9.42 5.98
CA GLY A 344 7.07 8.41 4.94
C GLY A 344 7.63 7.04 5.29
N ARG A 345 7.74 6.21 4.25
CA ARG A 345 8.37 4.90 4.32
C ARG A 345 9.37 4.74 3.19
N LEU A 346 10.43 3.97 3.42
CA LEU A 346 11.52 3.75 2.46
C LEU A 346 11.64 2.26 2.16
N PHE A 347 11.19 1.82 1.00
CA PHE A 347 11.28 0.42 0.56
C PHE A 347 12.19 0.31 -0.65
N ALA A 348 13.37 -0.30 -0.47
CA ALA A 348 14.39 -0.45 -1.50
C ALA A 348 14.67 -1.93 -1.80
N GLN A 349 14.67 -2.32 -3.08
CA GLN A 349 15.09 -3.65 -3.52
C GLN A 349 16.61 -3.85 -3.48
N THR A 350 17.37 -2.82 -3.07
CA THR A 350 18.79 -2.96 -2.77
C THR A 350 19.09 -2.37 -1.39
N ALA A 351 19.78 -1.23 -1.32
CA ALA A 351 20.25 -0.65 -0.08
C ALA A 351 19.58 0.68 0.25
N VAL A 352 19.43 0.94 1.55
CA VAL A 352 19.08 2.27 2.06
C VAL A 352 20.29 2.84 2.80
N ALA A 353 20.71 4.05 2.45
CA ALA A 353 21.83 4.76 3.07
C ALA A 353 21.38 6.11 3.62
N LEU A 354 21.60 6.33 4.91
CA LEU A 354 21.26 7.56 5.62
C LEU A 354 22.52 8.27 6.12
N GLN A 355 22.54 9.59 6.03
CA GLN A 355 23.58 10.44 6.61
C GLN A 355 22.94 11.45 7.55
N ALA A 356 23.08 11.25 8.86
CA ALA A 356 22.47 12.09 9.90
C ALA A 356 21.01 12.50 9.56
N ALA A 357 20.25 11.55 9.01
CA ALA A 357 18.94 11.82 8.40
C ALA A 357 17.80 11.46 9.36
N THR A 358 16.64 12.07 9.12
CA THR A 358 15.42 11.81 9.89
C THR A 358 14.41 11.04 9.04
N VAL A 359 13.87 9.94 9.56
CA VAL A 359 12.81 9.15 8.93
C VAL A 359 11.69 8.97 9.94
N THR A 360 10.52 9.52 9.65
CA THR A 360 9.35 9.43 10.51
C THR A 360 8.25 8.65 9.79
N SER A 361 7.75 7.56 10.38
CA SER A 361 6.57 6.88 9.85
C SER A 361 5.39 7.87 9.75
N PRO A 362 4.54 7.78 8.70
CA PRO A 362 3.30 8.56 8.62
C PRO A 362 2.32 8.26 9.75
#